data_AF-A0A438I222-F1
#
_entry.id   AF-A0A438I222-F1
#
_cell.length_a   1.000
_cell.length_b   1.000
_cell.length_c   1.000
_cell.angle_alpha   90.00
_cell.angle_beta   90.00
_cell.angle_gamma   90.00
#
_symmetry.space_group_name_H-M   'P 1'
#
loop_
_entity.id
_entity.type
_entity.pdbx_description
1 polymer ?
#
loop_
_entity_poly.entity_id
_entity_poly.type
_entity_poly.pdbx_seq_one_letter_code
_entity_poly.pdbx_strand_id
1 'polypeptide(L)'
;MTRVSRDFSNTMQKEAVPAVSADVTFTSSRFPNYKLGPYNQIMEAKEDPKVLSMKEVVARETAQLLEQQKRLSVRDLANKFEKGLAAAAKLSDEARLREAASLEKHVLLKKLRDALESLKGRVAGRNKDDVEDAIAMVSILYPIPFYLIVLLV
;
A
#
# COMPACT_ATOMS: atom_id res chain seq x y z
N MET A 1 -16.52 -28.93 -56.06
CA MET A 1 -15.67 -28.71 -54.88
C MET A 1 -16.07 -27.37 -54.28
N THR A 2 -16.90 -27.40 -53.23
CA THR A 2 -17.57 -26.22 -52.67
C THR A 2 -16.79 -25.76 -51.44
N ARG A 3 -16.30 -24.51 -51.43
CA ARG A 3 -15.56 -23.96 -50.28
C ARG A 3 -16.55 -23.44 -49.24
N VAL A 4 -16.48 -24.02 -48.04
CA VAL A 4 -17.23 -23.62 -46.85
C VAL A 4 -16.66 -22.31 -46.31
N SER A 5 -17.47 -21.24 -46.25
CA SER A 5 -17.17 -20.04 -45.47
C SER A 5 -17.28 -20.38 -43.99
N ARG A 6 -16.22 -20.10 -43.22
CA ARG A 6 -16.22 -20.18 -41.76
C ARG A 6 -16.38 -18.76 -41.22
N ASP A 7 -17.60 -18.42 -40.83
CA ASP A 7 -17.90 -17.17 -40.14
C ASP A 7 -17.34 -17.25 -38.71
N PHE A 8 -16.32 -16.45 -38.41
CA PHE A 8 -15.85 -16.25 -37.04
C PHE A 8 -16.57 -15.05 -36.43
N SER A 9 -17.75 -15.29 -35.85
CA SER A 9 -18.32 -14.35 -34.88
C SER A 9 -17.56 -14.50 -33.56
N ASN A 10 -16.44 -13.79 -33.42
CA ASN A 10 -15.69 -13.78 -32.16
C ASN A 10 -16.38 -12.81 -31.20
N THR A 11 -17.42 -13.30 -30.52
CA THR A 11 -17.95 -12.71 -29.30
C THR A 11 -16.95 -12.97 -28.17
N MET A 12 -15.79 -12.30 -28.20
CA MET A 12 -14.87 -12.34 -27.06
C MET A 12 -15.47 -11.51 -25.93
N GLN A 13 -15.79 -12.24 -24.86
CA GLN A 13 -16.36 -11.71 -23.64
C GLN A 13 -15.47 -10.61 -23.05
N LYS A 14 -16.12 -9.58 -22.52
CA LYS A 14 -15.52 -8.54 -21.69
C LYS A 14 -15.09 -9.15 -20.35
N GLU A 15 -13.98 -9.87 -20.32
CA GLU A 15 -13.19 -10.02 -19.10
C GLU A 15 -12.00 -9.10 -19.23
N ALA A 16 -12.02 -8.02 -18.44
CA ALA A 16 -10.94 -7.06 -18.34
C ALA A 16 -9.74 -7.75 -17.69
N VAL A 17 -8.91 -8.40 -18.51
CA VAL A 17 -7.58 -8.82 -18.11
C VAL A 17 -6.78 -7.53 -17.86
N PRO A 18 -6.19 -7.33 -16.68
CA PRO A 18 -5.38 -6.14 -16.41
C PRO A 18 -4.22 -6.11 -17.41
N ALA A 19 -4.11 -5.05 -18.20
CA ALA A 19 -2.99 -4.88 -19.12
C ALA A 19 -1.71 -4.71 -18.29
N VAL A 20 -0.84 -5.74 -18.31
CA VAL A 20 0.45 -5.75 -17.62
C VAL A 20 1.47 -4.98 -18.46
N SER A 21 1.33 -3.66 -18.46
CA SER A 21 2.30 -2.72 -19.04
C SER A 21 2.37 -1.53 -18.09
N ALA A 22 3.12 -1.71 -16.99
CA ALA A 22 3.11 -0.82 -15.83
C ALA A 22 3.61 0.61 -16.10
N ASP A 23 4.29 0.84 -17.23
CA ASP A 23 4.95 2.12 -17.50
C ASP A 23 4.27 2.97 -18.59
N VAL A 24 3.26 2.45 -19.31
CA VAL A 24 2.55 3.21 -20.35
C VAL A 24 1.08 2.80 -20.42
N THR A 25 0.19 3.76 -20.15
CA THR A 25 -1.25 3.60 -20.33
C THR A 25 -1.67 4.13 -21.70
N PHE A 26 -2.00 3.24 -22.64
CA PHE A 26 -2.62 3.63 -23.90
C PHE A 26 -4.12 3.89 -23.70
N THR A 27 -4.63 4.94 -24.36
CA THR A 27 -6.05 5.34 -24.27
C THR A 27 -6.99 4.35 -24.96
N SER A 28 -6.46 3.51 -25.88
CA SER A 28 -7.19 2.44 -26.55
C SER A 28 -6.29 1.21 -26.73
N SER A 29 -6.78 0.04 -26.34
CA SER A 29 -6.16 -1.27 -26.61
C SER A 29 -6.56 -1.85 -27.98
N ARG A 30 -7.31 -1.10 -28.80
CA ARG A 30 -7.82 -1.57 -30.09
C ARG A 30 -7.01 -1.01 -31.25
N PHE A 31 -6.70 -1.87 -32.21
CA PHE A 31 -6.11 -1.49 -33.49
C PHE A 31 -7.06 -0.60 -34.31
N PRO A 32 -6.52 0.35 -35.11
CA PRO A 32 -7.31 1.19 -35.99
C PRO A 32 -8.13 0.36 -37.00
N ASN A 33 -9.38 0.75 -37.24
CA ASN A 33 -10.22 0.10 -38.24
C ASN A 33 -9.89 0.66 -39.63
N TYR A 34 -9.30 -0.15 -40.51
CA TYR A 34 -9.08 0.20 -41.91
C TYR A 34 -9.92 -0.66 -42.85
N LYS A 35 -10.23 -0.16 -44.05
CA LYS A 35 -10.88 -0.93 -45.13
C LYS A 35 -9.86 -1.23 -46.21
N LEU A 36 -9.76 -2.49 -46.62
CA LEU A 36 -8.91 -2.90 -47.75
C LEU A 36 -9.71 -2.79 -49.05
N GLY A 37 -9.20 -2.00 -49.99
CA GLY A 37 -9.70 -1.94 -51.36
C GLY A 37 -9.18 -3.11 -52.22
N PRO A 38 -9.56 -3.17 -53.50
CA PRO A 38 -8.99 -4.11 -54.46
C PRO A 38 -7.46 -3.98 -54.48
N TYR A 39 -6.74 -5.11 -54.58
CA TYR A 39 -5.27 -5.17 -54.50
C TYR A 39 -4.64 -4.84 -53.13
N ASN A 40 -5.36 -5.06 -52.02
CA ASN A 40 -4.86 -4.85 -50.66
C ASN A 40 -4.41 -3.40 -50.36
N GLN A 41 -4.91 -2.42 -51.13
CA GLN A 41 -4.65 -1.02 -50.82
C GLN A 41 -5.49 -0.57 -49.62
N ILE A 42 -4.85 0.05 -48.63
CA ILE A 42 -5.52 0.63 -47.47
C ILE A 42 -6.31 1.85 -47.97
N MET A 43 -7.64 1.75 -48.00
CA MET A 43 -8.51 2.89 -48.26
C MET A 43 -8.79 3.59 -46.94
N GLU A 44 -8.39 4.85 -46.82
CA GLU A 44 -8.85 5.71 -45.72
C GLU A 44 -10.38 5.81 -45.80
N ALA A 45 -11.05 5.27 -44.79
CA ALA A 45 -12.45 5.60 -44.58
C ALA A 45 -12.50 7.09 -44.29
N LYS A 46 -13.29 7.85 -45.07
CA LYS A 46 -13.51 9.29 -44.87
C LYS A 46 -13.89 9.51 -43.41
N GLU A 47 -12.94 9.96 -42.61
CA GLU A 47 -13.16 10.23 -41.20
C GLU A 47 -14.06 11.46 -41.08
N ASP A 48 -15.11 11.33 -40.27
CA ASP A 48 -15.91 12.47 -39.79
C ASP A 48 -14.97 13.56 -39.26
N PRO A 49 -15.31 14.86 -39.41
CA PRO A 49 -14.44 15.99 -39.05
C PRO A 49 -14.16 16.14 -37.55
N LYS A 50 -14.47 15.12 -36.75
CA LYS A 50 -14.23 15.03 -35.31
C LYS A 50 -13.09 14.07 -34.94
N VAL A 51 -12.50 13.38 -35.91
CA VAL A 51 -11.32 12.53 -35.68
C VAL A 51 -10.08 13.42 -35.82
N LEU A 52 -9.37 13.60 -34.71
CA LEU A 52 -8.13 14.36 -34.67
C LEU A 52 -7.13 13.72 -35.64
N SER A 53 -6.45 14.54 -36.45
CA SER A 53 -5.47 14.02 -37.40
C SER A 53 -4.38 13.21 -36.67
N MET A 54 -3.85 12.17 -37.30
CA MET A 54 -2.83 11.30 -36.68
C MET A 54 -1.64 12.07 -36.10
N LYS A 55 -1.24 13.18 -36.73
CA LYS A 55 -0.16 14.06 -36.24
C LYS A 55 -0.51 14.74 -34.92
N GLU A 56 -1.76 15.13 -34.75
CA GLU A 56 -2.28 15.77 -33.55
C GLU A 56 -2.42 14.78 -32.39
N VAL A 57 -2.83 13.54 -32.69
CA VAL A 57 -2.83 12.43 -31.72
C VAL A 57 -1.41 12.17 -31.22
N VAL A 58 -0.43 12.04 -32.12
CA VAL A 58 0.98 11.84 -31.76
C VAL A 58 1.53 13.00 -30.93
N ALA A 59 1.22 14.25 -31.30
CA ALA A 59 1.67 15.42 -30.54
C ALA A 59 1.09 15.45 -29.12
N ARG A 60 -0.20 15.13 -28.98
CA ARG A 60 -0.89 15.09 -27.68
C ARG A 60 -0.37 13.97 -26.79
N GLU A 61 -0.18 12.78 -27.34
CA GLU A 61 0.39 11.63 -26.61
C GLU A 61 1.84 11.90 -26.19
N THR A 62 2.64 12.52 -27.06
CA THR A 62 4.03 12.89 -26.72
C THR A 62 4.08 13.91 -25.58
N ALA A 63 3.19 14.90 -25.57
CA ALA A 63 3.09 15.86 -24.48
C ALA A 63 2.70 15.20 -23.15
N GLN A 64 1.75 14.25 -23.18
CA GLN A 64 1.33 13.49 -21.99
C GLN A 64 2.45 12.59 -21.45
N LEU A 65 3.19 11.91 -22.32
CA LEU A 65 4.33 11.09 -21.91
C LEU A 65 5.46 11.94 -21.32
N LEU A 66 5.71 13.12 -21.87
CA LEU A 66 6.70 14.06 -21.35
C LEU A 66 6.31 14.60 -19.98
N GLU A 67 5.03 14.90 -19.78
CA GLU A 67 4.47 15.34 -18.49
C GLU A 67 4.53 14.23 -17.42
N GLN A 68 4.27 12.98 -17.82
CA GLN A 68 4.40 11.81 -16.95
C GLN A 68 5.85 11.45 -16.61
N GLN A 69 6.81 11.94 -17.40
CA GLN A 69 8.22 11.62 -17.24
C GLN A 69 8.82 12.32 -16.01
N LYS A 70 8.53 11.79 -14.83
CA LYS A 70 9.01 12.28 -13.53
C LYS A 70 10.47 11.89 -13.28
N ARG A 71 11.38 12.30 -14.16
CA ARG A 71 12.84 12.17 -13.92
C ARG A 71 13.24 13.15 -12.84
N LEU A 72 13.56 12.61 -11.66
CA LEU A 72 14.13 13.39 -10.57
C LEU A 72 15.60 13.66 -10.90
N SER A 73 16.04 14.91 -10.74
CA SER A 73 17.48 15.19 -10.76
C SER A 73 18.15 14.58 -9.52
N VAL A 74 19.46 14.36 -9.57
CA VAL A 74 20.25 13.90 -8.41
C VAL A 74 20.03 14.84 -7.21
N ARG A 75 19.89 16.14 -7.46
CA ARG A 75 19.56 17.14 -6.44
C ARG A 75 18.19 16.89 -5.82
N ASP A 76 17.16 16.62 -6.63
CA ASP A 76 15.81 16.32 -6.14
C ASP A 76 15.78 15.03 -5.33
N LEU A 77 16.59 14.04 -5.73
CA LEU A 77 16.73 12.79 -5.00
C LEU A 77 17.41 12.99 -3.65
N ALA A 78 18.50 13.76 -3.60
CA ALA A 78 19.20 14.11 -2.36
C ALA A 78 18.27 14.86 -1.39
N ASN A 79 17.55 15.86 -1.88
CA ASN A 79 16.62 16.65 -1.06
C ASN A 79 15.46 15.79 -0.51
N LYS A 80 14.98 14.80 -1.27
CA LYS A 80 14.01 13.83 -0.77
C LYS A 80 14.60 12.89 0.28
N PHE A 81 15.84 12.45 0.10
CA PHE A 81 16.52 11.61 1.07
C PHE A 81 16.73 12.35 2.40
N GLU A 82 17.21 13.58 2.36
CA GLU A 82 17.38 14.41 3.56
C GLU A 82 16.06 14.63 4.30
N LYS A 83 14.97 14.93 3.57
CA LYS A 83 13.63 15.05 4.16
C LYS A 83 13.14 13.74 4.76
N GLY A 84 13.38 12.62 4.08
CA GLY A 84 13.05 11.28 4.56
C GLY A 84 13.83 10.90 5.82
N LEU A 85 15.12 11.19 5.83
CA LEU A 85 16.01 10.98 6.98
C LEU A 85 15.56 11.83 8.17
N ALA A 86 15.27 13.11 7.96
CA ALA A 86 14.78 13.99 9.01
C ALA A 86 13.41 13.55 9.57
N ALA A 87 12.51 13.04 8.71
CA ALA A 87 11.23 12.49 9.14
C ALA A 87 11.41 11.18 9.94
N ALA A 88 12.27 10.29 9.48
CA ALA A 88 12.58 9.04 10.17
C ALA A 88 13.23 9.27 11.54
N ALA A 89 14.16 10.24 11.65
CA ALA A 89 14.78 10.62 12.91
C ALA A 89 13.73 11.11 13.92
N LYS A 90 12.81 12.00 13.50
CA LYS A 90 11.72 12.47 14.36
C LYS A 90 10.81 11.35 14.86
N LEU A 91 10.45 10.42 13.97
CA LEU A 91 9.64 9.25 14.36
C LEU A 91 10.40 8.33 15.31
N SER A 92 11.71 8.16 15.12
CA SER A 92 12.56 7.38 16.02
C SER A 92 12.64 8.00 17.41
N ASP A 93 12.82 9.31 17.51
CA ASP A 93 12.85 10.02 18.78
C ASP A 93 11.50 9.95 19.51
N GLU A 94 10.38 10.11 18.80
CA GLU A 94 9.05 9.94 19.38
C GLU A 94 8.82 8.51 19.90
N ALA A 95 9.26 7.49 19.15
CA ALA A 95 9.18 6.09 19.59
C ALA A 95 10.01 5.85 20.87
N ARG A 96 11.22 6.40 20.95
CA ARG A 96 12.08 6.30 22.14
C ARG A 96 11.48 6.99 23.36
N LEU A 97 10.85 8.15 23.19
CA LEU A 97 10.17 8.85 24.28
C LEU A 97 8.96 8.05 24.79
N ARG A 98 8.17 7.47 23.88
CA ARG A 98 7.06 6.57 24.26
C ARG A 98 7.54 5.31 24.97
N GLU A 99 8.64 4.73 24.51
CA GLU A 99 9.27 3.56 25.15
C GLU A 99 9.75 3.90 26.55
N ALA A 100 10.43 5.04 26.74
CA ALA A 100 10.87 5.52 28.05
C ALA A 100 9.69 5.74 29.01
N ALA A 101 8.61 6.38 28.54
CA ALA A 101 7.39 6.56 29.34
C ALA A 101 6.71 5.23 29.70
N SER A 102 6.72 4.25 28.77
CA SER A 102 6.22 2.90 29.04
C SER A 102 7.09 2.16 30.06
N LEU A 103 8.42 2.31 29.99
CA LEU A 103 9.34 1.71 30.95
C LEU A 103 9.08 2.25 32.37
N GLU A 104 8.85 3.55 32.51
CA GLU A 104 8.47 4.15 33.80
C GLU A 104 7.16 3.58 34.34
N LYS A 105 6.15 3.40 33.46
CA LYS A 105 4.90 2.70 33.82
C LYS A 105 5.17 1.27 34.30
N HIS A 106 6.05 0.52 33.63
CA HIS A 106 6.42 -0.84 34.05
C HIS A 106 7.13 -0.87 35.40
N VAL A 107 8.01 0.10 35.68
CA VAL A 107 8.69 0.24 36.97
C VAL A 107 7.69 0.56 38.08
N LEU A 108 6.73 1.45 37.84
CA LEU A 108 5.70 1.80 38.83
C LEU A 108 4.77 0.62 39.13
N LEU A 109 4.30 -0.09 38.10
CA LEU A 109 3.51 -1.31 38.27
C LEU A 109 4.27 -2.39 39.04
N LYS A 110 5.61 -2.47 38.85
CA LYS A 110 6.44 -3.44 39.56
C LYS A 110 6.50 -3.11 41.04
N LYS A 111 6.79 -1.85 41.36
CA LYS A 111 6.79 -1.36 42.75
C LYS A 111 5.44 -1.56 43.43
N LEU A 112 4.33 -1.30 42.72
CA LEU A 112 2.98 -1.53 43.22
C LEU A 112 2.75 -3.01 43.54
N ARG A 113 3.12 -3.91 42.63
CA ARG A 113 3.02 -5.36 42.85
C ARG A 113 3.85 -5.80 44.05
N ASP A 114 5.11 -5.35 44.16
CA ASP A 114 6.01 -5.71 45.27
C ASP A 114 5.43 -5.24 46.62
N ALA A 115 4.83 -4.04 46.65
CA ALA A 115 4.16 -3.52 47.85
C ALA A 115 2.91 -4.33 48.23
N LEU A 116 2.10 -4.74 47.25
CA LEU A 116 0.92 -5.58 47.48
C LEU A 116 1.33 -6.99 47.96
N GLU A 117 2.39 -7.58 47.43
CA GLU A 117 2.92 -8.88 47.88
C GLU A 117 3.44 -8.80 49.32
N SER A 118 4.10 -7.70 49.68
CA SER A 118 4.51 -7.45 51.07
C SER A 118 3.31 -7.31 52.02
N LEU A 119 2.25 -6.63 51.57
CA LEU A 119 1.02 -6.45 52.35
C LEU A 119 0.26 -7.76 52.52
N LYS A 120 0.20 -8.61 51.49
CA LYS A 120 -0.45 -9.93 51.51
C LYS A 120 0.03 -10.81 52.65
N GLY A 121 1.33 -10.81 52.95
CA GLY A 121 1.91 -11.56 54.06
C GLY A 121 1.54 -11.04 55.46
N ARG A 122 0.90 -9.86 55.54
CA ARG A 122 0.57 -9.15 56.79
C ARG A 122 -0.93 -9.03 57.04
N VAL A 123 -1.78 -9.37 56.06
CA VAL A 123 -3.25 -9.29 56.16
C VAL A 123 -3.90 -10.68 56.17
N ALA A 124 -5.09 -10.78 56.78
CA ALA A 124 -5.83 -12.04 56.91
C ALA A 124 -7.34 -11.83 56.68
N GLY A 125 -8.06 -12.91 56.39
CA GLY A 125 -9.51 -12.88 56.10
C GLY A 125 -9.82 -12.15 54.80
N ARG A 126 -10.97 -11.46 54.72
CA ARG A 126 -11.42 -10.77 53.49
C ARG A 126 -10.40 -9.78 52.93
N ASN A 127 -9.66 -9.11 53.80
CA ASN A 127 -8.62 -8.16 53.38
C ASN A 127 -7.48 -8.84 52.60
N LYS A 128 -7.23 -10.13 52.85
CA LYS A 128 -6.26 -10.91 52.09
C LYS A 128 -6.79 -11.24 50.71
N ASP A 129 -8.07 -11.62 50.61
CA ASP A 129 -8.73 -11.90 49.34
C ASP A 129 -8.74 -10.64 48.45
N ASP A 130 -9.05 -9.46 49.01
CA ASP A 130 -9.00 -8.18 48.29
C ASP A 130 -7.59 -7.82 47.77
N VAL A 131 -6.54 -8.13 48.54
CA VAL A 131 -5.14 -7.92 48.12
C VAL A 131 -4.73 -8.90 47.03
N GLU A 132 -5.19 -10.16 47.09
CA GLU A 132 -4.96 -11.15 46.04
C GLU A 132 -5.63 -10.74 44.72
N ASP A 133 -6.87 -10.23 44.77
CA ASP A 133 -7.57 -9.67 43.61
C ASP A 133 -6.84 -8.44 43.05
N ALA A 134 -6.34 -7.54 43.90
CA ALA A 134 -5.55 -6.40 43.46
C ALA A 134 -4.25 -6.82 42.75
N ILE A 135 -3.56 -7.84 43.24
CA ILE A 135 -2.35 -8.41 42.60
C ILE A 135 -2.71 -9.02 41.24
N ALA A 136 -3.85 -9.72 41.14
CA ALA A 136 -4.34 -10.29 39.89
C ALA A 136 -4.63 -9.19 38.85
N MET A 137 -5.32 -8.11 39.24
CA MET A 137 -5.60 -6.96 38.38
C MET A 137 -4.34 -6.28 37.85
N VAL A 138 -3.34 -6.08 38.71
CA VAL A 138 -2.04 -5.51 38.30
C VAL A 138 -1.34 -6.44 37.31
N SER A 139 -1.44 -7.76 37.50
CA SER A 139 -0.85 -8.76 36.60
C SER A 139 -1.53 -8.81 35.23
N ILE A 140 -2.84 -8.55 35.14
CA ILE A 140 -3.56 -8.42 33.86
C ILE A 140 -3.12 -7.15 33.10
N LEU A 141 -2.77 -6.09 33.83
CA LEU A 141 -2.29 -4.83 33.26
C LEU A 141 -0.84 -4.91 32.76
N TYR A 142 -0.10 -5.97 33.09
CA TYR A 142 1.19 -6.27 32.45
C TYR A 142 0.93 -6.84 31.05
N PRO A 143 1.21 -6.11 29.96
CA PRO A 143 1.25 -6.75 28.65
C PRO A 143 2.35 -7.81 28.72
N ILE A 144 1.98 -9.04 28.34
CA ILE A 144 2.92 -10.13 28.12
C ILE A 144 4.07 -9.58 27.27
N PRO A 145 5.35 -9.71 27.70
CA PRO A 145 6.46 -9.18 26.93
C PRO A 145 6.42 -9.77 25.52
N PHE A 146 6.62 -8.93 24.49
CA PHE A 146 6.60 -9.33 23.07
C PHE A 146 7.43 -10.59 22.79
N TYR A 147 8.49 -10.85 23.57
CA TYR A 147 9.30 -12.06 23.48
C TYR A 147 8.53 -13.37 23.73
N LEU A 148 7.48 -13.37 24.56
CA LEU A 148 6.66 -14.56 24.80
C LEU A 148 5.62 -14.77 23.69
N ILE A 149 5.21 -13.71 22.97
CA ILE A 149 4.31 -13.80 21.81
C ILE A 149 5.05 -14.36 20.59
N VAL A 150 6.33 -13.98 20.40
CA VAL A 150 7.18 -14.50 19.31
C VAL A 150 7.55 -15.98 19.50
N LEU A 151 7.56 -16.49 20.73
CA LEU A 151 7.83 -17.91 20.99
C LEU A 151 6.61 -18.84 20.78
N LEU A 152 5.44 -18.26 20.54
CA LEU A 152 4.15 -18.98 20.46
C LEU A 152 3.55 -18.99 19.03
N VAL A 153 4.30 -18.47 18.05
CA VAL A 153 4.03 -18.54 16.60
C VAL A 153 5.19 -19.29 15.93
#